data_AF-A0AAW1Q3M5-F1
#
_entry.id   AF-A0AAW1Q3M5-F1
#
_cell.length_a   1.000
_cell.length_b   1.000
_cell.length_c   1.000
_cell.angle_alpha   90.00
_cell.angle_beta   90.00
_cell.angle_gamma   90.00
#
_symmetry.space_group_name_H-M   'P 1'
#
loop_
_entity.id
_entity.type
_entity.pdbx_description
1 polymer ?
#
loop_
_entity_poly.entity_id
_entity_poly.type
_entity_poly.pdbx_seq_one_letter_code
_entity_poly.pdbx_strand_id
1 'polypeptide(L)'
;MQSEPEPQPDTEPEQRAKSPAEDLVNDVENVNIQVRDLKVKNADLLMALEHSQQEADMLRDLADAATQLHQNDKQSMKIIELSRKNRALHLAVEREKQKAVNMAAELDMLKRASLGHADNAVDAQGIEEACRSVVEQAAQGAEEAHKEAARWKERWESTLNKMNQQEVKMNAVRQEKEKLLRALQREVGEDVPIAKLLDGTSDWRGRQQQISLLKEKIKEMSSLQGTTVRGAEPTRFDTQHRSTLETIKGEKQREIDRMAAELDAAQQAREEMKLRFDALCSRKAVVEAEAKGLRDKIAILLEKTANDDKLISALRTELSAFKRTRRASGDASSVQLMQRLDMLERQQADQLAQIGRQEKIIWSLQAAQAGQ
;
A
#
# COMPACT_ATOMS: atom_id res chain seq x y z
N MET A 1 -122.29 -63.76 -21.97
CA MET A 1 -122.90 -63.32 -20.70
C MET A 1 -121.81 -62.57 -19.95
N GLN A 2 -121.84 -61.23 -20.04
CA GLN A 2 -121.96 -60.32 -18.87
C GLN A 2 -120.83 -60.56 -17.86
N SER A 3 -119.86 -59.66 -17.68
CA SER A 3 -120.03 -58.46 -16.84
C SER A 3 -118.87 -57.45 -17.03
N GLU A 4 -119.19 -56.17 -16.86
CA GLU A 4 -118.32 -54.98 -16.92
C GLU A 4 -117.13 -55.00 -15.94
N PRO A 5 -116.05 -54.24 -16.24
CA PRO A 5 -115.20 -53.66 -15.21
C PRO A 5 -115.38 -52.12 -15.11
N GLU A 6 -115.58 -51.65 -13.88
CA GLU A 6 -115.58 -50.24 -13.46
C GLU A 6 -114.24 -49.51 -13.74
N PRO A 7 -114.27 -48.17 -13.89
CA PRO A 7 -113.08 -47.36 -14.13
C PRO A 7 -112.34 -47.02 -12.82
N GLN A 8 -111.01 -47.15 -12.83
CA GLN A 8 -110.13 -46.66 -11.76
C GLN A 8 -109.92 -45.13 -11.88
N PRO A 9 -109.88 -44.39 -10.76
CA PRO A 9 -109.62 -42.96 -10.77
C PRO A 9 -108.12 -42.64 -10.86
N ASP A 10 -107.83 -41.59 -11.63
CA ASP A 10 -106.53 -40.94 -11.77
C ASP A 10 -105.92 -40.56 -10.42
N THR A 11 -104.75 -41.12 -10.10
CA THR A 11 -103.83 -40.54 -9.12
C THR A 11 -102.89 -39.57 -9.84
N GLU A 12 -103.23 -38.29 -9.81
CA GLU A 12 -102.28 -37.20 -10.08
C GLU A 12 -101.13 -37.23 -9.05
N PRO A 13 -99.87 -36.99 -9.46
CA PRO A 13 -98.79 -36.82 -8.51
C PRO A 13 -98.89 -35.42 -7.89
N GLU A 14 -99.23 -35.39 -6.61
CA GLU A 14 -99.19 -34.21 -5.74
C GLU A 14 -97.76 -33.64 -5.74
N GLN A 15 -97.51 -32.66 -6.61
CA GLN A 15 -96.30 -31.84 -6.58
C GLN A 15 -96.32 -31.06 -5.26
N ARG A 16 -95.62 -31.57 -4.24
CA ARG A 16 -95.25 -30.80 -3.05
C ARG A 16 -94.55 -29.53 -3.52
N ALA A 17 -95.28 -28.42 -3.52
CA ALA A 17 -94.70 -27.09 -3.64
C ALA A 17 -93.63 -26.95 -2.53
N LYS A 18 -92.36 -26.81 -2.93
CA LYS A 18 -91.29 -26.46 -2.01
C LYS A 18 -91.72 -25.21 -1.24
N SER A 19 -91.77 -25.33 0.08
CA SER A 19 -92.23 -24.24 0.93
C SER A 19 -91.20 -23.12 0.88
N PRO A 20 -91.59 -21.84 0.73
CA PRO A 20 -90.68 -20.69 0.86
C PRO A 20 -89.87 -20.70 2.18
N ALA A 21 -90.37 -21.40 3.20
CA ALA A 21 -89.69 -21.59 4.47
C ALA A 21 -88.49 -22.55 4.38
N GLU A 22 -88.51 -23.56 3.49
CA GLU A 22 -87.38 -24.48 3.30
C GLU A 22 -86.21 -23.82 2.57
N ASP A 23 -86.49 -22.92 1.61
CA ASP A 23 -85.45 -22.16 0.90
C ASP A 23 -84.77 -21.15 1.85
N LEU A 24 -85.54 -20.47 2.70
CA LEU A 24 -85.00 -19.59 3.75
C LEU A 24 -84.11 -20.34 4.75
N VAL A 25 -84.47 -21.58 5.13
CA VAL A 25 -83.65 -22.39 6.04
C VAL A 25 -82.33 -22.80 5.39
N ASN A 26 -82.35 -23.23 4.12
CA ASN A 26 -81.14 -23.56 3.37
C ASN A 26 -80.21 -22.34 3.18
N ASP A 27 -80.76 -21.15 2.95
CA ASP A 27 -79.97 -19.93 2.82
C ASP A 27 -79.32 -19.54 4.16
N VAL A 28 -80.05 -19.65 5.28
CA VAL A 28 -79.51 -19.42 6.62
C VAL A 28 -78.39 -20.42 6.95
N GLU A 29 -78.56 -21.68 6.55
CA GLU A 29 -77.55 -22.73 6.76
C GLU A 29 -76.29 -22.48 5.91
N ASN A 30 -76.44 -22.11 4.64
CA ASN A 30 -75.35 -21.72 3.75
C ASN A 30 -74.58 -20.49 4.25
N VAL A 31 -75.29 -19.47 4.75
CA VAL A 31 -74.66 -18.29 5.36
C VAL A 31 -73.90 -18.69 6.63
N ASN A 32 -74.44 -19.59 7.45
CA ASN A 32 -73.76 -20.09 8.64
C ASN A 32 -72.47 -20.87 8.31
N ILE A 33 -72.49 -21.66 7.24
CA ILE A 33 -71.31 -22.37 6.72
C ILE A 33 -70.26 -21.35 6.25
N GLN A 34 -70.65 -20.35 5.45
CA GLN A 34 -69.73 -19.30 5.02
C GLN A 34 -69.13 -18.50 6.19
N VAL A 35 -69.93 -18.18 7.21
CA VAL A 35 -69.45 -17.50 8.41
C VAL A 35 -68.45 -18.38 9.18
N ARG A 36 -68.66 -19.70 9.24
CA ARG A 36 -67.68 -20.63 9.82
C ARG A 36 -66.38 -20.64 9.01
N ASP A 37 -66.46 -20.78 7.70
CA ASP A 37 -65.29 -20.82 6.83
C ASP A 37 -64.48 -19.52 6.89
N LEU A 38 -65.17 -18.37 6.92
CA LEU A 38 -64.52 -17.08 7.10
C LEU A 38 -63.86 -16.95 8.47
N LYS A 39 -64.45 -17.49 9.53
CA LYS A 39 -63.81 -17.52 10.87
C LYS A 39 -62.55 -18.37 10.89
N VAL A 40 -62.58 -19.55 10.25
CA VAL A 40 -61.40 -20.42 10.15
C VAL A 40 -60.30 -19.73 9.34
N LYS A 41 -60.62 -19.19 8.16
CA LYS A 41 -59.64 -18.43 7.34
C LYS A 41 -59.07 -17.23 8.09
N ASN A 42 -59.87 -16.52 8.88
CA ASN A 42 -59.40 -15.38 9.66
C ASN A 42 -58.46 -15.84 10.80
N ALA A 43 -58.74 -16.97 11.45
CA ALA A 43 -57.84 -17.57 12.42
C ALA A 43 -56.50 -18.01 11.78
N ASP A 44 -56.55 -18.62 10.60
CA ASP A 44 -55.35 -19.03 9.86
C ASP A 44 -54.51 -17.82 9.42
N LEU A 45 -55.16 -16.75 8.97
CA LEU A 45 -54.49 -15.49 8.62
C LEU A 45 -53.85 -14.80 9.83
N LEU A 46 -54.50 -14.84 11.00
CA LEU A 46 -53.92 -14.32 12.23
C LEU A 46 -52.69 -15.12 12.65
N MET A 47 -52.74 -16.45 12.59
CA MET A 47 -51.58 -17.29 12.87
C MET A 47 -50.42 -17.04 11.89
N ALA A 48 -50.73 -16.88 10.60
CA ALA A 48 -49.72 -16.56 9.59
C ALA A 48 -49.10 -15.17 9.80
N LEU A 49 -49.90 -14.18 10.21
CA LEU A 49 -49.42 -12.86 10.56
C LEU A 49 -48.50 -12.91 11.79
N GLU A 50 -48.91 -13.60 12.85
CA GLU A 50 -48.08 -13.79 14.05
C GLU A 50 -46.75 -14.47 13.71
N HIS A 51 -46.77 -15.51 12.86
CA HIS A 51 -45.55 -16.18 12.43
C HIS A 51 -44.62 -15.26 11.63
N SER A 52 -45.17 -14.52 10.66
CA SER A 52 -44.40 -13.54 9.89
C SER A 52 -43.84 -12.43 10.76
N GLN A 53 -44.55 -12.05 11.82
CA GLN A 53 -44.14 -10.99 12.75
C GLN A 53 -43.02 -11.47 13.67
N GLN A 54 -43.09 -12.71 14.16
CA GLN A 54 -41.98 -13.36 14.87
C GLN A 54 -40.74 -13.50 13.99
N GLU A 55 -40.90 -13.85 12.71
CA GLU A 55 -39.78 -13.91 11.76
C GLU A 55 -39.15 -12.52 11.55
N ALA A 56 -39.97 -11.48 11.42
CA ALA A 56 -39.49 -10.10 11.31
C ALA A 56 -38.73 -9.64 12.56
N ASP A 57 -39.19 -10.01 13.76
CA ASP A 57 -38.51 -9.68 15.01
C ASP A 57 -37.17 -10.43 15.13
N MET A 58 -37.11 -11.71 14.79
CA MET A 58 -35.85 -12.48 14.76
C MET A 58 -34.83 -11.89 13.78
N LEU A 59 -35.27 -11.49 12.58
CA LEU A 59 -34.40 -10.85 11.59
C LEU A 59 -33.88 -9.50 12.08
N ARG A 60 -34.70 -8.76 12.82
CA ARG A 60 -34.30 -7.48 13.44
C ARG A 60 -33.25 -7.69 14.51
N ASP A 61 -33.44 -8.65 15.40
CA ASP A 61 -32.46 -8.99 16.45
C ASP A 61 -31.13 -9.44 15.84
N LEU A 62 -31.17 -10.21 14.76
CA LEU A 62 -29.97 -10.64 14.03
C LEU A 62 -29.23 -9.45 13.39
N ALA A 63 -29.97 -8.50 12.81
CA ALA A 63 -29.40 -7.29 12.24
C ALA A 63 -28.75 -6.41 13.32
N ASP A 64 -29.40 -6.25 14.47
CA ASP A 64 -28.87 -5.48 15.61
C ASP A 64 -27.61 -6.15 16.17
N ALA A 65 -27.59 -7.49 16.33
CA ALA A 65 -26.40 -8.23 16.73
C ALA A 65 -25.25 -8.06 15.72
N ALA A 66 -25.53 -8.09 14.41
CA ALA A 66 -24.52 -7.89 13.38
C ALA A 66 -23.92 -6.47 13.41
N THR A 67 -24.75 -5.44 13.64
CA THR A 67 -24.26 -4.06 13.75
C THR A 67 -23.39 -3.86 15.00
N GLN A 68 -23.76 -4.45 16.14
CA GLN A 68 -22.96 -4.42 17.36
C GLN A 68 -21.60 -5.11 17.17
N LEU A 69 -21.59 -6.28 16.54
CA LEU A 69 -20.33 -7.00 16.24
C LEU A 69 -19.41 -6.14 15.36
N HIS A 70 -19.95 -5.51 14.33
CA HIS A 70 -19.21 -4.63 13.43
C HIS A 70 -18.66 -3.37 14.14
N GLN A 71 -19.40 -2.82 15.11
CA GLN A 71 -18.93 -1.70 15.94
C GLN A 71 -17.78 -2.15 16.87
N ASN A 72 -17.90 -3.32 17.47
CA ASN A 72 -16.86 -3.90 18.33
C ASN A 72 -15.58 -4.20 17.55
N ASP A 73 -15.68 -4.69 16.31
CA ASP A 73 -14.53 -4.90 15.43
C ASP A 73 -13.83 -3.59 15.06
N LYS A 74 -14.61 -2.53 14.76
CA LYS A 74 -14.05 -1.18 14.52
C LYS A 74 -13.31 -0.63 15.73
N GLN A 75 -13.89 -0.80 16.93
CA GLN A 75 -13.24 -0.39 18.18
C GLN A 75 -11.96 -1.20 18.44
N SER A 76 -12.01 -2.52 18.26
CA SER A 76 -10.86 -3.41 18.42
C SER A 76 -9.73 -3.07 17.45
N MET A 77 -10.05 -2.84 16.18
CA MET A 77 -9.07 -2.36 15.19
C MET A 77 -8.47 -1.01 15.59
N LYS A 78 -9.28 -0.09 16.14
CA LYS A 78 -8.79 1.21 16.60
C LYS A 78 -7.84 1.08 17.79
N ILE A 79 -8.14 0.19 18.74
CA ILE A 79 -7.26 -0.10 19.88
C ILE A 79 -5.93 -0.69 19.40
N ILE A 80 -5.96 -1.60 18.41
CA ILE A 80 -4.73 -2.15 17.81
C ILE A 80 -3.92 -1.06 17.10
N GLU A 81 -4.57 -0.18 16.34
CA GLU A 81 -3.90 0.94 15.67
C GLU A 81 -3.27 1.90 16.69
N LEU A 82 -4.01 2.29 17.73
CA LEU A 82 -3.53 3.18 18.78
C LEU A 82 -2.39 2.54 19.59
N SER A 83 -2.45 1.25 19.90
CA SER A 83 -1.37 0.55 20.60
C SER A 83 -0.11 0.43 19.73
N ARG A 84 -0.24 0.20 18.41
CA ARG A 84 0.90 0.27 17.47
C ARG A 84 1.51 1.66 17.42
N LYS A 85 0.69 2.72 17.34
CA LYS A 85 1.16 4.11 17.37
C LYS A 85 1.85 4.45 18.69
N ASN A 86 1.27 4.02 19.82
CA ASN A 86 1.84 4.24 21.14
C ASN A 86 3.19 3.54 21.29
N ARG A 87 3.33 2.29 20.83
CA ARG A 87 4.62 1.57 20.79
C ARG A 87 5.64 2.27 19.90
N ALA A 88 5.24 2.74 18.73
CA ALA A 88 6.13 3.47 17.82
C ALA A 88 6.61 4.79 18.44
N LEU A 89 5.73 5.55 19.09
CA LEU A 89 6.07 6.77 19.81
C LEU A 89 7.00 6.48 20.99
N HIS A 90 6.74 5.43 21.78
CA HIS A 90 7.64 5.00 22.85
C HIS A 90 9.04 4.68 22.33
N LEU A 91 9.16 3.94 21.23
CA LEU A 91 10.45 3.64 20.61
C LEU A 91 11.15 4.89 20.08
N ALA A 92 10.41 5.86 19.53
CA ALA A 92 10.98 7.13 19.09
C ALA A 92 11.50 7.96 20.27
N VAL A 93 10.74 8.05 21.36
CA VAL A 93 11.16 8.73 22.60
C VAL A 93 12.40 8.08 23.20
N GLU A 94 12.45 6.75 23.28
CA GLU A 94 13.63 6.05 23.81
C GLU A 94 14.86 6.22 22.91
N ARG A 95 14.68 6.25 21.58
CA ARG A 95 15.78 6.59 20.65
C ARG A 95 16.29 8.01 20.86
N GLU A 96 15.40 8.99 21.01
CA GLU A 96 15.80 10.38 21.24
C GLU A 96 16.43 10.57 22.62
N LYS A 97 15.92 9.91 23.66
CA LYS A 97 16.59 9.88 24.98
C LYS A 97 17.99 9.29 24.87
N GLN A 98 18.16 8.18 24.15
CA GLN A 98 19.49 7.57 23.97
C GLN A 98 20.43 8.50 23.21
N LYS A 99 19.96 9.19 22.17
CA LYS A 99 20.75 10.22 21.48
C LYS A 99 21.12 11.38 22.41
N ALA A 100 20.20 11.86 23.24
CA ALA A 100 20.45 12.92 24.20
C ALA A 100 21.50 12.49 25.24
N VAL A 101 21.43 11.25 25.73
CA VAL A 101 22.44 10.67 26.64
C VAL A 101 23.80 10.57 25.95
N ASN A 102 23.85 10.12 24.70
CA ASN A 102 25.09 10.03 23.93
C ASN A 102 25.71 11.42 23.70
N MET A 103 24.91 12.41 23.29
CA MET A 103 25.36 13.80 23.13
C MET A 103 25.82 14.40 24.46
N ALA A 104 25.14 14.11 25.58
CA ALA A 104 25.56 14.55 26.90
C ALA A 104 26.91 13.92 27.31
N ALA A 105 27.11 12.64 27.03
CA ALA A 105 28.39 11.95 27.27
C ALA A 105 29.52 12.50 26.39
N GLU A 106 29.24 12.81 25.12
CA GLU A 106 30.18 13.48 24.22
C GLU A 106 30.54 14.89 24.71
N LEU A 107 29.56 15.67 25.17
CA LEU A 107 29.79 16.99 25.77
C LEU A 107 30.61 16.90 27.05
N ASP A 108 30.37 15.91 27.92
CA ASP A 108 31.17 15.70 29.12
C ASP A 108 32.60 15.24 28.79
N MET A 109 32.77 14.41 27.76
CA MET A 109 34.08 13.99 27.28
C MET A 109 34.86 15.18 26.68
N LEU A 110 34.21 16.01 25.87
CA LEU A 110 34.77 17.25 25.31
C LEU A 110 35.10 18.27 26.40
N LYS A 111 34.24 18.44 27.41
CA LYS A 111 34.53 19.30 28.56
C LYS A 111 35.74 18.81 29.36
N ARG A 112 35.86 17.50 29.59
CA ARG A 112 37.05 16.91 30.25
C ARG A 112 38.31 17.06 29.39
N ALA A 113 38.19 16.89 28.08
CA ALA A 113 39.30 17.11 27.14
C ALA A 113 39.72 18.58 27.10
N SER A 114 38.77 19.52 27.13
CA SER A 114 39.01 20.97 27.19
C SER A 114 39.62 21.40 28.54
N LEU A 115 39.14 20.86 29.66
CA LEU A 115 39.75 21.08 30.99
C LEU A 115 41.16 20.48 31.09
N GLY A 116 41.46 19.42 30.33
CA GLY A 116 42.80 18.86 30.17
C GLY A 116 43.70 19.63 29.18
N HIS A 117 43.14 20.54 28.38
CA HIS A 117 43.85 21.41 27.43
C HIS A 117 43.93 22.88 27.90
N ALA A 118 43.44 23.20 29.09
CA ALA A 118 43.51 24.54 29.67
C ALA A 118 44.96 25.04 29.93
N ASP A 119 45.97 24.18 29.79
CA ASP A 119 47.39 24.55 29.84
C ASP A 119 48.02 24.88 28.48
N ASN A 120 47.28 24.77 27.36
CA ASN A 120 47.78 25.22 26.06
C ASN A 120 46.77 26.15 25.41
N ALA A 121 47.17 27.41 25.22
CA ALA A 121 46.45 28.38 24.42
C ALA A 121 46.33 27.85 22.97
N VAL A 122 45.20 27.22 22.65
CA VAL A 122 44.86 26.83 21.29
C VAL A 122 43.93 27.88 20.71
N ASP A 123 44.31 28.33 19.52
CA ASP A 123 43.74 29.36 18.68
C ASP A 123 42.20 29.38 18.63
N ALA A 124 41.61 30.37 19.32
CA ALA A 124 40.17 30.55 19.43
C ALA A 124 39.49 30.83 18.07
N GLN A 125 40.24 31.35 17.09
CA GLN A 125 39.71 31.67 15.76
C GLN A 125 39.42 30.40 14.93
N GLY A 126 40.27 29.37 15.01
CA GLY A 126 40.07 28.12 14.27
C GLY A 126 38.86 27.31 14.75
N ILE A 127 38.54 27.39 16.05
CA ILE A 127 37.35 26.75 16.63
C ILE A 127 36.08 27.51 16.21
N GLU A 128 36.13 28.84 16.16
CA GLU A 128 35.00 29.66 15.74
C GLU A 128 34.67 29.46 14.24
N GLU A 129 35.68 29.34 13.38
CA GLU A 129 35.51 29.01 11.96
C GLU A 129 34.96 27.59 11.73
N ALA A 130 35.42 26.60 12.49
CA ALA A 130 34.90 25.24 12.42
C ALA A 130 33.41 25.16 12.86
N CYS A 131 33.05 25.86 13.94
CA CYS A 131 31.66 25.96 14.40
C CYS A 131 30.77 26.67 13.38
N ARG A 132 31.27 27.76 12.75
CA ARG A 132 30.52 28.50 11.72
C ARG A 132 30.26 27.63 10.48
N SER A 133 31.24 26.86 10.04
CA SER A 133 31.13 25.91 8.92
C SER A 133 30.09 24.81 9.18
N VAL A 134 30.06 24.24 10.38
CA VAL A 134 29.07 23.20 10.76
C VAL A 134 27.65 23.77 10.80
N VAL A 135 27.47 24.98 11.33
CA VAL A 135 26.17 25.67 11.35
C VAL A 135 25.70 25.99 9.93
N GLU A 136 26.61 26.40 9.05
CA GLU A 136 26.30 26.70 7.66
C GLU A 136 25.93 25.44 6.86
N GLN A 137 26.63 24.32 7.08
CA GLN A 137 26.25 23.01 6.52
C GLN A 137 24.89 22.53 7.05
N ALA A 138 24.60 22.72 8.34
CA ALA A 138 23.30 22.39 8.92
C ALA A 138 22.16 23.26 8.35
N ALA A 139 22.43 24.55 8.14
CA ALA A 139 21.49 25.49 7.53
C ALA A 139 21.20 25.12 6.06
N GLN A 140 22.23 24.78 5.29
CA GLN A 140 22.10 24.30 3.92
C GLN A 140 21.29 23.00 3.84
N GLY A 141 21.57 22.01 4.71
CA GLY A 141 20.80 20.77 4.78
C GLY A 141 19.33 20.99 5.17
N ALA A 142 19.05 21.95 6.06
CA ALA A 142 17.68 22.33 6.40
C ALA A 142 16.96 23.01 5.23
N GLU A 143 17.65 23.87 4.48
CA GLU A 143 17.08 24.55 3.30
C GLU A 143 16.79 23.55 2.15
N GLU A 144 17.68 22.58 1.93
CA GLU A 144 17.47 21.49 0.98
C GLU A 144 16.26 20.62 1.36
N ALA A 145 16.14 20.23 2.63
CA ALA A 145 14.99 19.50 3.13
C ALA A 145 13.67 20.29 2.97
N HIS A 146 13.70 21.61 3.20
CA HIS A 146 12.55 22.48 2.94
C HIS A 146 12.19 22.56 1.45
N LYS A 147 13.18 22.66 0.55
CA LYS A 147 12.95 22.65 -0.90
C LYS A 147 12.38 21.31 -1.37
N GLU A 148 12.85 20.19 -0.83
CA GLU A 148 12.29 18.87 -1.13
C GLU A 148 10.86 18.74 -0.61
N ALA A 149 10.58 19.16 0.61
CA ALA A 149 9.22 19.17 1.16
C ALA A 149 8.27 20.03 0.32
N ALA A 150 8.72 21.21 -0.15
CA ALA A 150 7.94 22.07 -1.04
C ALA A 150 7.67 21.39 -2.39
N ARG A 151 8.67 20.75 -3.01
CA ARG A 151 8.50 19.99 -4.26
C ARG A 151 7.52 18.83 -4.10
N TRP A 152 7.58 18.10 -2.98
CA TRP A 152 6.64 17.02 -2.69
C TRP A 152 5.22 17.54 -2.47
N LYS A 153 5.07 18.68 -1.78
CA LYS A 153 3.78 19.34 -1.59
C LYS A 153 3.18 19.78 -2.93
N GLU A 154 3.95 20.44 -3.79
CA GLU A 154 3.51 20.87 -5.12
C GLU A 154 3.11 19.66 -5.99
N ARG A 155 3.90 18.58 -5.99
CA ARG A 155 3.57 17.34 -6.68
C ARG A 155 2.26 16.75 -6.17
N TRP A 156 2.09 16.70 -4.85
CA TRP A 156 0.86 16.20 -4.23
C TRP A 156 -0.35 17.05 -4.63
N GLU A 157 -0.25 18.38 -4.53
CA GLU A 157 -1.32 19.31 -4.96
C GLU A 157 -1.65 19.15 -6.46
N SER A 158 -0.64 18.98 -7.31
CA SER A 158 -0.84 18.70 -8.74
C SER A 158 -1.58 17.37 -8.97
N THR A 159 -1.21 16.31 -8.26
CA THR A 159 -1.89 15.00 -8.37
C THR A 159 -3.32 15.05 -7.83
N LEU A 160 -3.54 15.77 -6.74
CA LEU A 160 -4.87 15.96 -6.16
C LEU A 160 -5.78 16.73 -7.10
N ASN A 161 -5.29 17.81 -7.71
CA ASN A 161 -6.05 18.56 -8.72
C ASN A 161 -6.38 17.70 -9.94
N LYS A 162 -5.44 16.87 -10.41
CA LYS A 162 -5.71 15.90 -11.49
C LYS A 162 -6.79 14.90 -11.09
N MET A 163 -6.74 14.36 -9.86
CA MET A 163 -7.76 13.45 -9.35
C MET A 163 -9.14 14.12 -9.34
N ASN A 164 -9.25 15.33 -8.77
CA ASN A 164 -10.50 16.08 -8.72
C ASN A 164 -11.05 16.37 -10.12
N GLN A 165 -10.20 16.73 -11.08
CA GLN A 165 -10.60 16.91 -12.48
C GLN A 165 -11.13 15.61 -13.10
N GLN A 166 -10.50 14.47 -12.82
CA GLN A 166 -10.98 13.17 -13.31
C GLN A 166 -12.31 12.77 -12.66
N GLU A 167 -12.51 13.09 -11.39
CA GLU A 167 -13.78 12.85 -10.70
C GLU A 167 -14.93 13.66 -11.30
N VAL A 168 -14.70 14.95 -11.60
CA VAL A 168 -15.67 15.80 -12.30
C VAL A 168 -15.98 15.24 -13.69
N LYS A 169 -14.97 14.82 -14.46
CA LYS A 169 -15.16 14.19 -15.78
C LYS A 169 -15.95 12.88 -15.66
N MET A 170 -15.63 12.02 -14.69
CA MET A 170 -16.34 10.77 -14.46
C MET A 170 -17.81 11.02 -14.13
N ASN A 171 -18.10 12.02 -13.31
CA ASN A 171 -19.47 12.42 -12.99
C ASN A 171 -20.21 12.99 -14.22
N ALA A 172 -19.54 13.78 -15.06
CA ALA A 172 -20.11 14.26 -16.31
C ALA A 172 -20.48 13.10 -17.26
N VAL A 173 -19.56 12.15 -17.48
CA VAL A 173 -19.82 10.96 -18.31
C VAL A 173 -20.95 10.11 -17.71
N ARG A 174 -21.01 9.97 -16.38
CA ARG A 174 -22.11 9.26 -15.71
C ARG A 174 -23.46 9.93 -15.97
N GLN A 175 -23.53 11.26 -15.89
CA GLN A 175 -24.75 12.02 -16.20
C GLN A 175 -25.14 11.92 -17.68
N GLU A 176 -24.17 11.98 -18.60
CA GLU A 176 -24.40 11.78 -20.03
C GLU A 176 -24.92 10.38 -20.33
N LYS A 177 -24.32 9.35 -19.72
CA LYS A 177 -24.81 7.97 -19.80
C LYS A 177 -26.27 7.87 -19.37
N GLU A 178 -26.64 8.47 -18.24
CA GLU A 178 -28.03 8.48 -17.80
C GLU A 178 -28.96 9.23 -18.76
N LYS A 179 -28.53 10.38 -19.30
CA LYS A 179 -29.31 11.13 -20.30
C LYS A 179 -29.52 10.29 -21.57
N LEU A 180 -28.49 9.62 -22.05
CA LEU A 180 -28.55 8.74 -23.21
C LEU A 180 -29.44 7.52 -22.96
N LEU A 181 -29.34 6.90 -21.78
CA LEU A 181 -30.24 5.82 -21.38
C LEU A 181 -31.70 6.27 -21.32
N ARG A 182 -31.99 7.46 -20.76
CA ARG A 182 -33.36 8.02 -20.77
C ARG A 182 -33.85 8.33 -22.18
N ALA A 183 -32.99 8.87 -23.04
CA ALA A 183 -33.35 9.12 -24.44
C ALA A 183 -33.66 7.79 -25.15
N LEU A 184 -32.82 6.77 -24.96
CA LEU A 184 -33.05 5.43 -25.50
C LEU A 184 -34.34 4.80 -24.94
N GLN A 185 -34.65 4.97 -23.65
CA GLN A 185 -35.90 4.48 -23.07
C GLN A 185 -37.12 5.08 -23.76
N ARG A 186 -37.09 6.38 -24.06
CA ARG A 186 -38.19 7.05 -24.77
C ARG A 186 -38.37 6.53 -26.20
N GLU A 187 -37.27 6.24 -26.89
CA GLU A 187 -37.28 5.69 -28.26
C GLU A 187 -37.75 4.23 -28.31
N VAL A 188 -37.41 3.44 -27.30
CA VAL A 188 -37.77 2.01 -27.24
C VAL A 188 -39.18 1.82 -26.65
N GLY A 189 -39.62 2.71 -25.76
CA GLY A 189 -40.85 2.60 -24.98
C GLY A 189 -40.55 2.27 -23.52
N GLU A 190 -41.35 2.78 -22.58
CA GLU A 190 -41.13 2.60 -21.12
C GLU A 190 -41.23 1.14 -20.66
N ASP A 191 -41.92 0.30 -21.45
CA ASP A 191 -42.23 -1.10 -21.07
C ASP A 191 -41.10 -2.10 -21.39
N VAL A 192 -40.01 -1.66 -22.04
CA VAL A 192 -38.95 -2.55 -22.52
C VAL A 192 -37.64 -2.36 -21.73
N PRO A 193 -37.08 -3.43 -21.13
CA PRO A 193 -35.81 -3.36 -20.43
C PRO A 193 -34.64 -3.11 -21.38
N ILE A 194 -34.03 -1.91 -21.31
CA ILE A 194 -32.87 -1.52 -22.14
C ILE A 194 -31.69 -2.49 -21.99
N ALA A 195 -31.48 -3.07 -20.80
CA ALA A 195 -30.39 -4.02 -20.56
C ALA A 195 -30.45 -5.23 -21.52
N LYS A 196 -31.65 -5.81 -21.70
CA LYS A 196 -31.86 -6.96 -22.60
C LYS A 196 -31.71 -6.60 -24.08
N LEU A 197 -31.88 -5.34 -24.44
CA LEU A 197 -31.66 -4.84 -25.80
C LEU A 197 -30.17 -4.66 -26.13
N LEU A 198 -29.36 -4.22 -25.16
CA LEU A 198 -27.92 -4.11 -25.36
C LEU A 198 -27.23 -5.48 -25.45
N ASP A 199 -27.80 -6.51 -24.83
CA ASP A 199 -27.28 -7.88 -24.88
C ASP A 199 -27.46 -8.57 -26.25
N GLY A 200 -28.02 -7.86 -27.26
CA GLY A 200 -28.02 -8.28 -28.67
C GLY A 200 -28.92 -9.48 -29.01
N THR A 201 -29.62 -10.05 -28.03
CA THR A 201 -30.46 -11.26 -28.16
C THR A 201 -31.96 -10.95 -28.27
N SER A 202 -32.33 -9.68 -28.48
CA SER A 202 -33.72 -9.24 -28.52
C SER A 202 -34.20 -9.01 -29.96
N ASP A 203 -35.32 -9.66 -30.34
CA ASP A 203 -36.03 -9.48 -31.62
C ASP A 203 -36.80 -8.14 -31.72
N TRP A 204 -36.54 -7.22 -30.79
CA TRP A 204 -37.25 -5.96 -30.69
C TRP A 204 -36.89 -5.01 -31.83
N ARG A 205 -37.87 -4.71 -32.68
CA ARG A 205 -37.81 -3.61 -33.65
C ARG A 205 -38.23 -2.31 -32.98
N GLY A 206 -37.38 -1.29 -33.06
CA GLY A 206 -37.60 0.01 -32.41
C GLY A 206 -38.94 0.67 -32.76
N ARG A 207 -39.44 1.55 -31.87
CA ARG A 207 -40.75 2.19 -32.00
C ARG A 207 -40.91 2.97 -33.30
N GLN A 208 -39.86 3.68 -33.73
CA GLN A 208 -39.82 4.36 -35.03
C GLN A 208 -40.14 3.39 -36.18
N GLN A 209 -39.55 2.18 -36.15
CA GLN A 209 -39.71 1.18 -37.18
C GLN A 209 -41.09 0.53 -37.14
N GLN A 210 -41.60 0.25 -35.93
CA GLN A 210 -43.00 -0.21 -35.74
C GLN A 210 -44.00 0.84 -36.21
N ILE A 211 -43.80 2.13 -35.91
CA ILE A 211 -44.65 3.23 -36.37
C ILE A 211 -44.62 3.33 -37.89
N SER A 212 -43.44 3.26 -38.52
CA SER A 212 -43.36 3.26 -39.99
C SER A 212 -44.11 2.09 -40.60
N LEU A 213 -43.96 0.89 -40.04
CA LEU A 213 -44.65 -0.31 -40.52
C LEU A 213 -46.17 -0.21 -40.34
N LEU A 214 -46.64 0.33 -39.22
CA LEU A 214 -48.05 0.60 -38.96
C LEU A 214 -48.60 1.69 -39.88
N LYS A 215 -47.85 2.77 -40.13
CA LYS A 215 -48.22 3.81 -41.10
C LYS A 215 -48.34 3.25 -42.51
N GLU A 216 -47.43 2.37 -42.90
CA GLU A 216 -47.44 1.72 -44.21
C GLU A 216 -48.64 0.78 -44.34
N LYS A 217 -48.94 -0.01 -43.30
CA LYS A 217 -50.15 -0.83 -43.23
C LYS A 217 -51.44 -0.01 -43.24
N ILE A 218 -51.47 1.13 -42.54
CA ILE A 218 -52.60 2.06 -42.58
C ILE A 218 -52.75 2.65 -43.98
N LYS A 219 -51.65 3.03 -44.64
CA LYS A 219 -51.64 3.54 -46.01
C LYS A 219 -52.14 2.48 -47.01
N GLU A 220 -51.76 1.23 -46.82
CA GLU A 220 -52.18 0.10 -47.64
C GLU A 220 -53.67 -0.20 -47.44
N MET A 221 -54.14 -0.21 -46.18
CA MET A 221 -55.55 -0.35 -45.84
C MET A 221 -56.39 0.85 -46.33
N SER A 222 -55.88 2.08 -46.23
CA SER A 222 -56.56 3.27 -46.75
C SER A 222 -56.58 3.30 -48.29
N SER A 223 -55.52 2.78 -48.92
CA SER A 223 -55.45 2.58 -50.37
C SER A 223 -56.48 1.55 -50.84
N LEU A 224 -56.66 0.46 -50.08
CA LEU A 224 -57.71 -0.55 -50.33
C LEU A 224 -59.13 -0.01 -50.05
N GLN A 225 -59.27 0.96 -49.14
CA GLN A 225 -60.53 1.67 -48.84
C GLN A 225 -60.82 2.85 -49.79
N GLY A 226 -60.03 3.05 -50.85
CA GLY A 226 -60.33 4.03 -51.90
C GLY A 226 -59.99 5.49 -51.58
N THR A 227 -59.36 5.78 -50.43
CA THR A 227 -58.75 7.10 -50.19
C THR A 227 -57.30 7.06 -50.67
N THR A 228 -57.12 7.40 -51.94
CA THR A 228 -55.80 7.47 -52.60
C THR A 228 -55.00 8.66 -52.06
N VAL A 229 -54.24 8.46 -50.99
CA VAL A 229 -53.04 9.28 -50.75
C VAL A 229 -51.98 8.77 -51.73
N ARG A 230 -51.91 9.45 -52.88
CA ARG A 230 -51.01 9.17 -53.99
C ARG A 230 -49.58 8.89 -53.53
N GLY A 231 -48.94 7.97 -54.26
CA GLY A 231 -47.59 7.46 -54.02
C GLY A 231 -46.59 8.54 -53.63
N ALA A 232 -45.81 8.22 -52.59
CA ALA A 232 -44.65 9.02 -52.25
C ALA A 232 -43.53 8.57 -53.18
N GLU A 233 -43.29 9.33 -54.25
CA GLU A 233 -41.93 9.46 -54.77
C GLU A 233 -41.00 9.84 -53.61
N PRO A 234 -39.71 9.46 -53.63
CA PRO A 234 -38.78 9.83 -52.57
C PRO A 234 -38.79 11.34 -52.47
N THR A 235 -39.48 11.84 -51.44
CA THR A 235 -39.59 13.28 -51.23
C THR A 235 -38.18 13.79 -50.93
N ARG A 236 -37.89 15.05 -51.26
CA ARG A 236 -36.61 15.71 -50.92
C ARG A 236 -36.15 15.48 -49.46
N PHE A 237 -37.10 15.20 -48.59
CA PHE A 237 -36.89 14.88 -47.19
C PHE A 237 -36.23 13.50 -46.97
N ASP A 238 -36.63 12.47 -47.71
CA ASP A 238 -36.02 11.12 -47.62
C ASP A 238 -34.58 11.10 -48.14
N THR A 239 -34.30 11.84 -49.21
CA THR A 239 -32.93 11.97 -49.73
C THR A 239 -32.04 12.77 -48.78
N GLN A 240 -32.57 13.79 -48.11
CA GLN A 240 -31.88 14.53 -47.05
C GLN A 240 -31.65 13.69 -45.78
N HIS A 241 -32.59 12.81 -45.42
CA HIS A 241 -32.39 11.87 -44.31
C HIS A 241 -31.34 10.82 -44.61
N ARG A 242 -31.28 10.35 -45.86
CA ARG A 242 -30.25 9.40 -46.27
C ARG A 242 -28.84 10.03 -46.25
N SER A 243 -28.69 11.26 -46.74
CA SER A 243 -27.40 11.95 -46.67
C SER A 243 -26.98 12.28 -45.24
N THR A 244 -27.91 12.71 -44.38
CA THR A 244 -27.60 12.96 -42.96
C THR A 244 -27.20 11.67 -42.22
N LEU A 245 -27.83 10.53 -42.52
CA LEU A 245 -27.43 9.23 -41.97
C LEU A 245 -26.03 8.81 -42.44
N GLU A 246 -25.67 9.06 -43.69
CA GLU A 246 -24.32 8.80 -44.21
C GLU A 246 -23.27 9.70 -43.53
N THR A 247 -23.58 10.99 -43.31
CA THR A 247 -22.73 11.90 -42.55
C THR A 247 -22.53 11.42 -41.12
N ILE A 248 -23.60 11.07 -40.41
CA ILE A 248 -23.54 10.57 -39.02
C ILE A 248 -22.75 9.26 -38.95
N LYS A 249 -22.91 8.34 -39.92
CA LYS A 249 -22.10 7.11 -39.99
C LYS A 249 -20.62 7.42 -40.21
N GLY A 250 -20.30 8.34 -41.11
CA GLY A 250 -18.93 8.77 -41.35
C GLY A 250 -18.30 9.45 -40.12
N GLU A 251 -19.05 10.28 -39.40
CA GLU A 251 -18.60 10.89 -38.14
C GLU A 251 -18.37 9.85 -37.04
N LYS A 252 -19.30 8.89 -36.87
CA LYS A 252 -19.11 7.78 -35.93
C LYS A 252 -17.89 6.93 -36.27
N GLN A 253 -17.67 6.63 -37.55
CA GLN A 253 -16.49 5.87 -37.97
C GLN A 253 -15.20 6.64 -37.66
N ARG A 254 -15.15 7.96 -37.96
CA ARG A 254 -14.00 8.80 -37.62
C ARG A 254 -13.74 8.87 -36.12
N GLU A 255 -14.79 8.94 -35.31
CA GLU A 255 -14.64 8.96 -33.85
C GLU A 255 -14.15 7.59 -33.33
N ILE A 256 -14.63 6.48 -33.90
CA ILE A 256 -14.11 5.14 -33.59
C ILE A 256 -12.62 5.05 -33.96
N ASP A 257 -12.24 5.47 -35.15
CA ASP A 257 -10.85 5.43 -35.62
C ASP A 257 -9.96 6.32 -34.75
N ARG A 258 -10.46 7.49 -34.35
CA ARG A 258 -9.76 8.40 -33.43
C ARG A 258 -9.58 7.77 -32.05
N MET A 259 -10.63 7.20 -31.46
CA MET A 259 -10.54 6.55 -30.15
C MET A 259 -9.64 5.32 -30.19
N ALA A 260 -9.61 4.58 -31.29
CA ALA A 260 -8.67 3.47 -31.51
C ALA A 260 -7.22 3.98 -31.55
N ALA A 261 -6.94 5.05 -32.29
CA ALA A 261 -5.62 5.66 -32.34
C ALA A 261 -5.17 6.21 -30.98
N GLU A 262 -6.08 6.83 -30.21
CA GLU A 262 -5.81 7.29 -28.84
C GLU A 262 -5.49 6.12 -27.90
N LEU A 263 -6.21 4.99 -28.03
CA LEU A 263 -5.99 3.78 -27.26
C LEU A 263 -4.63 3.14 -27.58
N ASP A 264 -4.28 3.02 -28.85
CA ASP A 264 -2.98 2.49 -29.29
C ASP A 264 -1.82 3.37 -28.80
N ALA A 265 -1.95 4.70 -28.91
CA ALA A 265 -0.95 5.65 -28.40
C ALA A 265 -0.79 5.54 -26.88
N ALA A 266 -1.91 5.40 -26.14
CA ALA A 266 -1.87 5.21 -24.69
C ALA A 266 -1.25 3.87 -24.28
N GLN A 267 -1.48 2.80 -25.05
CA GLN A 267 -0.85 1.49 -24.84
C GLN A 267 0.66 1.56 -25.05
N GLN A 268 1.12 2.17 -26.15
CA GLN A 268 2.54 2.37 -26.43
C GLN A 268 3.23 3.19 -25.34
N ALA A 269 2.62 4.30 -24.89
CA ALA A 269 3.15 5.09 -23.79
C ALA A 269 3.22 4.29 -22.48
N ARG A 270 2.24 3.40 -22.22
CA ARG A 270 2.26 2.50 -21.05
C ARG A 270 3.42 1.51 -21.12
N GLU A 271 3.65 0.91 -22.28
CA GLU A 271 4.75 -0.03 -22.50
C GLU A 271 6.11 0.65 -22.37
N GLU A 272 6.27 1.84 -22.94
CA GLU A 272 7.50 2.63 -22.79
C GLU A 272 7.78 2.95 -21.31
N MET A 273 6.75 3.39 -20.58
CA MET A 273 6.90 3.68 -19.14
C MET A 273 7.21 2.43 -18.33
N LYS A 274 6.67 1.26 -18.70
CA LYS A 274 7.00 -0.03 -18.07
C LYS A 274 8.47 -0.39 -18.30
N LEU A 275 8.96 -0.27 -19.54
CA LEU A 275 10.37 -0.52 -19.86
C LEU A 275 11.31 0.41 -19.08
N ARG A 276 10.96 1.70 -18.97
CA ARG A 276 11.72 2.66 -18.16
C ARG A 276 11.72 2.28 -16.67
N PHE A 277 10.58 1.83 -16.15
CA PHE A 277 10.46 1.37 -14.77
C PHE A 277 11.33 0.14 -14.51
N ASP A 278 11.27 -0.87 -15.39
CA ASP A 278 12.07 -2.10 -15.26
C ASP A 278 13.58 -1.81 -15.31
N ALA A 279 14.00 -0.86 -16.17
CA ALA A 279 15.38 -0.38 -16.23
C ALA A 279 15.81 0.33 -14.93
N LEU A 280 14.95 1.19 -14.36
CA LEU A 280 15.22 1.86 -13.09
C LEU A 280 15.27 0.87 -11.91
N CYS A 281 14.40 -0.15 -11.90
CA CYS A 281 14.43 -1.22 -10.91
C CYS A 281 15.73 -2.01 -10.97
N SER A 282 16.20 -2.35 -12.18
CA SER A 282 17.46 -3.04 -12.39
C SER A 282 18.65 -2.20 -11.92
N ARG A 283 18.67 -0.90 -12.26
CA ARG A 283 19.71 0.03 -11.79
C ARG A 283 19.70 0.18 -10.26
N LYS A 284 18.52 0.30 -9.67
CA LYS A 284 18.37 0.36 -8.21
C LYS A 284 18.99 -0.87 -7.55
N ALA A 285 18.68 -2.07 -8.04
CA ALA A 285 19.22 -3.31 -7.50
C ALA A 285 20.76 -3.37 -7.56
N VAL A 286 21.35 -2.92 -8.67
CA VAL A 286 22.82 -2.83 -8.82
C VAL A 286 23.41 -1.86 -7.81
N VAL A 287 22.86 -0.64 -7.70
CA VAL A 287 23.35 0.38 -6.74
C VAL A 287 23.20 -0.09 -5.29
N GLU A 288 22.11 -0.78 -4.95
CA GLU A 288 21.93 -1.35 -3.62
C GLU A 288 22.97 -2.45 -3.31
N ALA A 289 23.30 -3.28 -4.29
CA ALA A 289 24.35 -4.30 -4.17
C ALA A 289 25.75 -3.66 -4.01
N GLU A 290 26.06 -2.62 -4.79
CA GLU A 290 27.31 -1.86 -4.68
C GLU A 290 27.43 -1.18 -3.31
N ALA A 291 26.37 -0.52 -2.84
CA ALA A 291 26.33 0.11 -1.52
C ALA A 291 26.52 -0.92 -0.39
N LYS A 292 25.97 -2.12 -0.54
CA LYS A 292 26.22 -3.22 0.39
C LYS A 292 27.69 -3.65 0.36
N GLY A 293 28.26 -3.87 -0.83
CA GLY A 293 29.67 -4.22 -0.98
C GLY A 293 30.62 -3.17 -0.40
N LEU A 294 30.30 -1.88 -0.52
CA LEU A 294 31.08 -0.81 0.11
C LEU A 294 30.98 -0.85 1.65
N ARG A 295 29.78 -1.09 2.20
CA ARG A 295 29.60 -1.26 3.65
C ARG A 295 30.40 -2.46 4.18
N ASP A 296 30.38 -3.58 3.47
CA ASP A 296 31.15 -4.77 3.85
C ASP A 296 32.67 -4.49 3.80
N LYS A 297 33.15 -3.77 2.78
CA LYS A 297 34.56 -3.32 2.71
C LYS A 297 34.94 -2.41 3.86
N ILE A 298 34.09 -1.45 4.22
CA ILE A 298 34.31 -0.56 5.37
C ILE A 298 34.38 -1.37 6.67
N ALA A 299 33.48 -2.35 6.85
CA ALA A 299 33.50 -3.22 8.03
C ALA A 299 34.83 -3.98 8.16
N ILE A 300 35.35 -4.53 7.06
CA ILE A 300 36.66 -5.20 7.04
C ILE A 300 37.79 -4.22 7.38
N LEU A 301 37.75 -2.99 6.84
CA LEU A 301 38.77 -1.98 7.16
C LEU A 301 38.73 -1.58 8.64
N LEU A 302 37.54 -1.43 9.22
CA LEU A 302 37.39 -1.15 10.65
C LEU A 302 37.93 -2.29 11.52
N GLU A 303 37.69 -3.54 11.13
CA GLU A 303 38.25 -4.71 11.83
C GLU A 303 39.78 -4.72 11.75
N LYS A 304 40.36 -4.40 10.57
CA LYS A 304 41.81 -4.25 10.41
C LYS A 304 42.36 -3.15 11.32
N THR A 305 41.78 -1.95 11.30
CA THR A 305 42.20 -0.85 12.17
C THR A 305 42.12 -1.24 13.65
N ALA A 306 41.06 -1.93 14.07
CA ALA A 306 40.94 -2.42 15.44
C ALA A 306 42.01 -3.46 15.80
N ASN A 307 42.42 -4.30 14.85
CA ASN A 307 43.53 -5.24 15.06
C ASN A 307 44.88 -4.52 15.09
N ASP A 308 45.09 -3.51 14.26
CA ASP A 308 46.28 -2.66 14.27
C ASP A 308 46.39 -1.89 15.60
N ASP A 309 45.28 -1.38 16.14
CA ASP A 309 45.23 -0.73 17.45
C ASP A 309 45.63 -1.69 18.59
N LYS A 310 45.18 -2.94 18.54
CA LYS A 310 45.60 -3.98 19.49
C LYS A 310 47.10 -4.24 19.37
N LEU A 311 47.64 -4.37 18.16
CA LEU A 311 49.07 -4.55 17.93
C LEU A 311 49.88 -3.37 18.47
N ILE A 312 49.46 -2.13 18.17
CA ILE A 312 50.09 -0.92 18.69
C ILE A 312 50.05 -0.89 20.21
N SER A 313 48.93 -1.30 20.83
CA SER A 313 48.81 -1.38 22.29
C SER A 313 49.81 -2.37 22.88
N ALA A 314 49.94 -3.57 22.30
CA ALA A 314 50.88 -4.59 22.73
C ALA A 314 52.34 -4.09 22.61
N LEU A 315 52.71 -3.54 21.45
CA LEU A 315 54.05 -2.98 21.23
C LEU A 315 54.36 -1.83 22.20
N ARG A 316 53.38 -0.96 22.50
CA ARG A 316 53.55 0.11 23.51
C ARG A 316 53.76 -0.47 24.91
N THR A 317 53.05 -1.54 25.28
CA THR A 317 53.25 -2.21 26.57
C THR A 317 54.64 -2.85 26.66
N GLU A 318 55.11 -3.55 25.63
CA GLU A 318 56.45 -4.12 25.57
C GLU A 318 57.54 -3.04 25.64
N LEU A 319 57.41 -1.95 24.87
CA LEU A 319 58.31 -0.79 24.96
C LEU A 319 58.35 -0.19 26.36
N SER A 320 57.21 -0.09 27.03
CA SER A 320 57.14 0.40 28.41
C SER A 320 57.80 -0.55 29.40
N ALA A 321 57.65 -1.86 29.22
CA ALA A 321 58.29 -2.89 30.03
C ALA A 321 59.81 -2.86 29.82
N PHE A 322 60.26 -2.83 28.56
CA PHE A 322 61.67 -2.71 28.20
C PHE A 322 62.32 -1.44 28.75
N LYS A 323 61.64 -0.28 28.65
CA LYS A 323 62.10 0.97 29.27
C LYS A 323 62.18 0.87 30.79
N ARG A 324 61.23 0.21 31.44
CA ARG A 324 61.25 -0.03 32.90
C ARG A 324 62.41 -0.94 33.29
N THR A 325 62.61 -2.06 32.61
CA THR A 325 63.75 -2.97 32.83
C THR A 325 65.07 -2.26 32.60
N ARG A 326 65.19 -1.47 31.53
CA ARG A 326 66.40 -0.67 31.26
C ARG A 326 66.64 0.39 32.32
N ARG A 327 65.60 1.04 32.86
CA ARG A 327 65.73 1.97 33.99
C ARG A 327 66.12 1.24 35.28
N ALA A 328 65.56 0.06 35.54
CA ALA A 328 65.90 -0.77 36.70
C ALA A 328 67.33 -1.32 36.64
N SER A 329 67.81 -1.71 35.45
CA SER A 329 69.21 -2.09 35.20
C SER A 329 70.14 -0.88 35.00
N GLY A 330 69.58 0.34 34.97
CA GLY A 330 70.19 1.55 34.44
C GLY A 330 71.23 2.26 35.30
N ASP A 331 71.51 1.76 36.50
CA ASP A 331 72.66 2.19 37.32
C ASP A 331 73.50 1.00 37.80
N ALA A 332 72.84 -0.10 38.20
CA ALA A 332 73.55 -1.27 38.73
C ALA A 332 74.42 -1.99 37.67
N SER A 333 73.95 -2.10 36.43
CA SER A 333 74.69 -2.83 35.39
C SER A 333 75.84 -2.01 34.79
N SER A 334 75.72 -0.67 34.78
CA SER A 334 76.78 0.25 34.32
C SER A 334 77.93 0.31 35.33
N VAL A 335 77.59 0.43 36.62
CA VAL A 335 78.57 0.43 37.72
C VAL A 335 79.27 -0.92 37.84
N GLN A 336 78.54 -2.04 37.68
CA GLN A 336 79.17 -3.38 37.66
C GLN A 336 80.10 -3.57 36.46
N LEU A 337 79.76 -3.05 35.27
CA LEU A 337 80.66 -3.11 34.11
C LEU A 337 81.93 -2.28 34.35
N MET A 338 81.79 -1.08 34.93
CA MET A 338 82.90 -0.19 35.24
C MET A 338 83.83 -0.79 36.30
N GLN A 339 83.29 -1.37 37.37
CA GLN A 339 84.08 -2.10 38.39
C GLN A 339 84.83 -3.30 37.80
N ARG A 340 84.23 -4.00 36.83
CA ARG A 340 84.86 -5.14 36.17
C ARG A 340 85.95 -4.70 35.19
N LEU A 341 85.78 -3.57 34.52
CA LEU A 341 86.82 -2.95 33.71
C LEU A 341 88.02 -2.54 34.57
N ASP A 342 87.80 -1.81 35.68
CA ASP A 342 88.88 -1.44 36.62
C ASP A 342 89.64 -2.66 37.15
N MET A 343 88.93 -3.75 37.45
CA MET A 343 89.55 -4.99 37.92
C MET A 343 90.42 -5.63 36.83
N LEU A 344 89.97 -5.63 35.58
CA LEU A 344 90.74 -6.14 34.44
C LEU A 344 91.96 -5.28 34.14
N GLU A 345 91.85 -3.95 34.23
CA GLU A 345 92.97 -3.03 34.04
C GLU A 345 94.07 -3.25 35.10
N ARG A 346 93.67 -3.46 36.36
CA ARG A 346 94.64 -3.81 37.43
C ARG A 346 95.31 -5.14 37.17
N GLN A 347 94.56 -6.16 36.76
CA GLN A 347 95.13 -7.47 36.41
C GLN A 347 96.11 -7.37 35.24
N GLN A 348 95.79 -6.54 34.24
CA GLN A 348 96.68 -6.30 33.11
C GLN A 348 97.97 -5.59 33.54
N ALA A 349 97.88 -4.59 34.42
CA ALA A 349 99.04 -3.90 34.96
C ALA A 349 99.94 -4.85 35.78
N ASP A 350 99.35 -5.72 36.60
CA ASP A 350 100.08 -6.72 37.37
C ASP A 350 100.78 -7.75 36.47
N GLN A 351 100.11 -8.19 35.40
CA GLN A 351 100.70 -9.08 34.40
C GLN A 351 101.88 -8.43 33.69
N LEU A 352 101.77 -7.17 33.27
CA LEU A 352 102.88 -6.43 32.64
C LEU A 352 104.05 -6.25 33.61
N ALA A 353 103.78 -5.94 34.88
CA ALA A 353 104.82 -5.84 35.90
C ALA A 353 105.50 -7.20 36.14
N GLN A 354 104.75 -8.31 36.10
CA GLN A 354 105.32 -9.65 36.19
C GLN A 354 106.17 -10.02 34.99
N ILE A 355 105.73 -9.69 33.77
CA ILE A 355 106.52 -9.87 32.54
C ILE A 355 107.83 -9.06 32.66
N GLY A 356 107.77 -7.80 33.06
CA GLY A 356 108.98 -6.98 33.24
C GLY A 356 109.94 -7.54 34.32
N ARG A 357 109.42 -8.18 35.38
CA ARG A 357 110.27 -8.91 36.34
C ARG A 357 110.92 -10.14 35.70
N GLN A 358 110.17 -10.92 34.93
CA GLN A 358 110.69 -12.09 34.22
C GLN A 358 111.74 -11.71 33.18
N GLU A 359 111.53 -10.63 32.43
CA GLU A 359 112.50 -10.08 31.47
C GLU A 359 113.82 -9.70 32.15
N LYS A 360 113.77 -9.03 33.32
CA LYS A 360 114.98 -8.72 34.10
C LYS A 360 115.71 -9.98 34.55
N ILE A 361 114.98 -11.02 34.98
CA ILE A 361 115.57 -12.31 35.36
C ILE A 361 116.23 -12.96 34.15
N ILE A 362 115.53 -13.04 33.01
CA ILE A 362 116.07 -13.60 31.76
C ILE A 362 117.32 -12.84 31.34
N TRP A 363 117.31 -11.51 31.38
CA TRP A 363 118.46 -10.69 31.05
C TRP A 363 119.65 -10.96 31.99
N SER A 364 119.40 -11.10 33.30
CA SER A 364 120.44 -11.45 34.27
C SER A 364 121.02 -12.86 34.05
N LEU A 365 120.20 -13.83 33.66
CA LEU A 365 120.62 -15.19 33.34
C LEU A 365 121.41 -15.26 32.02
N GLN A 366 120.99 -14.51 31.00
CA GLN A 366 121.70 -14.38 29.74
C GLN A 366 123.06 -13.68 29.93
N ALA A 367 123.11 -12.62 30.74
CA ALA A 367 124.37 -11.95 31.10
C ALA A 367 125.31 -12.88 31.88
N ALA A 368 124.77 -13.73 32.76
CA ALA A 368 125.57 -14.74 33.47
C ALA A 368 126.09 -15.87 32.52
N GLN A 369 125.34 -16.23 31.48
CA GLN A 369 125.79 -17.20 30.46
C GLN A 369 126.82 -16.62 29.48
N ALA A 370 126.77 -15.32 29.17
CA ALA A 370 127.71 -14.67 28.26
C ALA A 370 129.07 -14.33 28.90
N GLY A 371 129.21 -14.50 30.22
CA GLY A 371 130.44 -14.25 30.98
C GLY A 371 131.25 -15.50 31.34
N GLN A 372 130.94 -16.67 30.74
CA GLN A 372 131.69 -17.92 30.89
C GLN A 372 132.55 -18.25 29.67
#